data_AF-A0A496S1F3-F1
#
_entry.id   AF-A0A496S1F3-F1
#
_cell.length_a   1.000
_cell.length_b   1.000
_cell.length_c   1.000
_cell.angle_alpha   90.00
_cell.angle_beta   90.00
_cell.angle_gamma   90.00
#
_symmetry.space_group_name_H-M   'P 1'
#
loop_
_entity.id
_entity.type
_entity.pdbx_description
1 polymer ?
#
loop_
_entity_poly.entity_id
_entity_poly.type
_entity_poly.pdbx_seq_one_letter_code
_entity_poly.pdbx_strand_id
1 'polypeptide(L)'
;MLLIRLTHQISDKIVRVSYRADASDTIGRAKELSYQVMRRQQELRRDVEAIALENQASVADNGDAIAGKVGGLPSWLETNTVLGAGGAVGGFDPGTGLTVAYTPATAVSALSETAVRDVVEEIYNNGGNATKLMTIPGLCRKFSEYLFTSSARVATLMSDQGKSAEKATALGSVNVFVTDFGTLDIVPNRLQQKQTTAAADDSAIVFILDPEYLELCYLKGYRTDPLAKTGLAENRQMSVDWSLVVNTEKAHGMIPDCDFTAEVVA
;
A
#
# COMPACT_ATOMS: atom_id res chain seq x y z
N MET A 1 -25.67 11.56 -6.76
CA MET A 1 -24.98 11.21 -5.50
C MET A 1 -25.08 9.71 -5.34
N LEU A 2 -24.18 8.99 -6.00
CA LEU A 2 -24.14 7.52 -5.95
C LEU A 2 -23.59 7.16 -4.57
N LEU A 3 -24.45 6.71 -3.66
CA LEU A 3 -24.02 6.26 -2.35
C LEU A 3 -23.36 4.89 -2.53
N ILE A 4 -22.06 4.91 -2.86
CA ILE A 4 -21.20 3.73 -2.82
C ILE A 4 -21.35 3.16 -1.41
N ARG A 5 -21.88 1.94 -1.29
CA ARG A 5 -21.95 1.23 -0.01
C ARG A 5 -20.54 0.79 0.36
N LEU A 6 -19.83 1.63 1.09
CA LEU A 6 -18.49 1.34 1.57
C LEU A 6 -18.55 0.20 2.60
N THR A 7 -17.73 -0.83 2.40
CA THR A 7 -17.55 -1.94 3.35
C THR A 7 -16.54 -1.56 4.41
N HIS A 8 -16.97 -1.55 5.67
CA HIS A 8 -16.11 -1.22 6.81
C HIS A 8 -15.46 -2.47 7.41
N GLN A 9 -14.26 -2.29 7.96
CA GLN A 9 -13.55 -3.32 8.70
C GLN A 9 -13.17 -2.82 10.10
N ILE A 10 -13.41 -3.66 11.09
CA ILE A 10 -12.95 -3.42 12.46
C ILE A 10 -11.57 -4.08 12.61
N SER A 11 -10.59 -3.30 13.03
CA SER A 11 -9.27 -3.79 13.41
C SER A 11 -9.07 -3.50 14.90
N ASP A 12 -8.71 -4.51 15.68
CA ASP A 12 -8.50 -4.35 17.11
C ASP A 12 -7.26 -5.11 17.63
N LYS A 13 -6.79 -4.67 18.80
CA LYS A 13 -5.71 -5.30 19.56
C LYS A 13 -6.03 -5.23 21.04
N ILE A 14 -5.72 -6.29 21.76
CA ILE A 14 -5.93 -6.37 23.21
C ILE A 14 -4.59 -6.49 23.92
N VAL A 15 -4.43 -5.71 24.99
CA VAL A 15 -3.29 -5.78 25.92
C VAL A 15 -3.81 -6.27 27.26
N ARG A 16 -3.03 -7.15 27.89
CA ARG A 16 -3.28 -7.68 29.22
C ARG A 16 -2.00 -7.62 30.04
N VAL A 17 -2.02 -6.87 31.13
CA VAL A 17 -0.88 -6.74 32.04
C VAL A 17 -1.29 -7.13 33.46
N SER A 18 -0.50 -8.00 34.08
CA SER A 18 -0.73 -8.41 35.47
C SER A 18 -0.21 -7.35 36.45
N TYR A 19 -0.84 -7.23 37.62
CA TYR A 19 -0.40 -6.26 38.63
C TYR A 19 1.04 -6.48 39.12
N ARG A 20 1.53 -7.72 39.09
CA ARG A 20 2.94 -8.04 39.41
C ARG A 20 3.90 -7.51 38.35
N ALA A 21 3.52 -7.57 37.08
CA ALA A 21 4.32 -7.06 35.99
C ALA A 21 4.39 -5.53 36.01
N ASP A 22 3.30 -4.86 36.41
CA ASP A 22 3.27 -3.39 36.54
C ASP A 22 3.98 -2.90 37.82
N ALA A 23 4.00 -3.71 38.89
CA ALA A 23 4.70 -3.39 40.15
C ALA A 23 6.19 -3.81 40.17
N SER A 24 6.67 -4.49 39.13
CA SER A 24 8.08 -4.87 39.02
C SER A 24 8.88 -3.71 38.46
N ASP A 25 10.05 -3.40 39.04
CA ASP A 25 10.97 -2.41 38.48
C ASP A 25 11.53 -2.89 37.13
N THR A 26 10.83 -2.56 36.05
CA THR A 26 11.26 -2.84 34.69
C THR A 26 12.30 -1.81 34.26
N ILE A 27 13.50 -2.27 33.90
CA ILE A 27 14.57 -1.40 33.39
C ILE A 27 14.07 -0.62 32.17
N GLY A 28 14.06 0.71 32.26
CA GLY A 28 13.73 1.61 31.15
C GLY A 28 12.23 1.81 30.86
N ARG A 29 11.32 1.37 31.74
CA ARG A 29 9.87 1.60 31.59
C ARG A 29 9.25 2.01 32.92
N ALA A 30 8.50 3.12 32.91
CA ALA A 30 7.82 3.63 34.11
C ALA A 30 6.51 2.88 34.43
N LYS A 31 5.82 2.36 33.41
CA LYS A 31 4.63 1.49 33.54
C LYS A 31 4.58 0.52 32.35
N GLU A 32 4.42 -0.76 32.62
CA GLU A 32 4.42 -1.80 31.57
C GLU A 32 3.13 -1.72 30.74
N LEU A 33 2.01 -1.36 31.38
CA LEU A 33 0.72 -1.20 30.71
C LEU A 33 0.75 -0.13 29.62
N SER A 34 1.27 1.06 29.91
CA SER A 34 1.31 2.15 28.92
C SER A 34 2.23 1.81 27.76
N TYR A 35 3.37 1.16 28.04
CA TYR A 35 4.30 0.71 27.00
C TYR A 35 3.64 -0.28 26.04
N GLN A 36 2.97 -1.31 26.56
CA GLN A 36 2.29 -2.30 25.72
C GLN A 36 1.15 -1.67 24.91
N VAL A 37 0.37 -0.75 25.50
CA VAL A 37 -0.66 0.01 24.77
C VAL A 37 -0.05 0.80 23.61
N MET A 38 1.05 1.55 23.84
CA MET A 38 1.72 2.31 22.79
C MET A 38 2.24 1.41 21.66
N ARG A 39 2.85 0.27 22.00
CA ARG A 39 3.37 -0.68 21.00
C ARG A 39 2.24 -1.31 20.18
N ARG A 40 1.15 -1.72 20.81
CA ARG A 40 -0.01 -2.29 20.11
C ARG A 40 -0.78 -1.26 19.30
N GLN A 41 -0.80 0.02 19.69
CA GLN A 41 -1.35 1.08 18.84
C GLN A 41 -0.49 1.32 17.60
N GLN A 42 0.84 1.28 17.72
CA GLN A 42 1.73 1.36 16.56
C GLN A 42 1.53 0.16 15.63
N GLU A 43 1.39 -1.05 16.18
CA GLU A 43 1.05 -2.26 15.43
C GLU A 43 -0.30 -2.11 14.71
N LEU A 44 -1.35 -1.68 15.42
CA LEU A 44 -2.68 -1.49 14.84
C LEU A 44 -2.67 -0.53 13.63
N ARG A 45 -1.91 0.56 13.71
CA ARG A 45 -1.77 1.50 12.57
C ARG A 45 -1.04 0.89 11.38
N ARG A 46 -0.04 0.03 11.64
CA ARG A 46 0.68 -0.68 10.58
C ARG A 46 -0.17 -1.78 9.95
N ASP A 47 -1.00 -2.44 10.74
CA ASP A 47 -1.93 -3.46 10.25
C ASP A 47 -2.98 -2.83 9.33
N VAL A 48 -3.52 -1.66 9.70
CA VAL A 48 -4.44 -0.89 8.85
C VAL A 48 -3.80 -0.54 7.50
N GLU A 49 -2.55 -0.05 7.52
CA GLU A 49 -1.81 0.24 6.29
C GLU A 49 -1.56 -1.02 5.45
N ALA A 50 -1.16 -2.12 6.09
CA ALA A 50 -0.91 -3.39 5.40
C ALA A 50 -2.19 -3.93 4.74
N ILE A 51 -3.32 -3.93 5.45
CA ILE A 51 -4.62 -4.38 4.93
C ILE A 51 -5.10 -3.48 3.79
N ALA A 52 -4.87 -2.16 3.86
CA ALA A 52 -5.26 -1.23 2.81
C ALA A 52 -4.52 -1.48 1.49
N LEU A 53 -3.33 -2.10 1.54
CA LEU A 53 -2.49 -2.38 0.37
C LEU A 53 -2.51 -3.86 -0.05
N GLU A 54 -3.13 -4.73 0.74
CA GLU A 54 -3.27 -6.15 0.46
C GLU A 54 -4.28 -6.40 -0.66
N ASN A 55 -4.08 -7.44 -1.47
CA ASN A 55 -5.06 -7.86 -2.47
C ASN A 55 -6.23 -8.61 -1.80
N GLN A 56 -7.05 -7.87 -1.06
CA GLN A 56 -8.23 -8.38 -0.36
C GLN A 56 -9.50 -7.88 -1.04
N ALA A 57 -10.40 -8.80 -1.40
CA ALA A 57 -11.75 -8.47 -1.86
C ALA A 57 -12.60 -7.93 -0.70
N SER A 58 -13.47 -6.96 -0.97
CA SER A 58 -14.41 -6.48 0.04
C SER A 58 -15.45 -7.55 0.38
N VAL A 59 -15.86 -7.60 1.63
CA VAL A 59 -16.91 -8.51 2.11
C VAL A 59 -17.92 -7.69 2.88
N ALA A 60 -19.20 -7.79 2.50
CA ALA A 60 -20.28 -7.19 3.26
C ALA A 60 -20.47 -7.92 4.60
N ASP A 61 -20.64 -7.15 5.67
CA ASP A 61 -21.06 -7.69 6.96
C ASP A 61 -22.50 -8.23 6.85
N ASN A 62 -22.72 -9.45 7.31
CA ASN A 62 -24.05 -10.06 7.37
C ASN A 62 -24.66 -10.05 8.77
N GLY A 63 -23.97 -9.46 9.75
CA GLY A 63 -24.44 -9.26 11.12
C GLY A 63 -24.44 -10.50 12.02
N ASP A 64 -23.95 -11.64 11.55
CA ASP A 64 -23.99 -12.91 12.29
C ASP A 64 -22.70 -13.75 12.12
N ALA A 65 -22.43 -14.25 10.91
CA ALA A 65 -21.39 -15.25 10.66
C ALA A 65 -20.18 -14.73 9.86
N ILE A 66 -20.34 -13.65 9.09
CA ILE A 66 -19.31 -13.11 8.21
C ILE A 66 -19.04 -11.67 8.61
N ALA A 67 -17.87 -11.43 9.19
CA ALA A 67 -17.42 -10.08 9.49
C ALA A 67 -17.10 -9.31 8.20
N GLY A 68 -17.50 -8.04 8.17
CA GLY A 68 -17.18 -7.13 7.07
C GLY A 68 -15.67 -6.96 6.89
N LYS A 69 -15.25 -6.92 5.62
CA LYS A 69 -13.85 -6.69 5.22
C LYS A 69 -13.79 -5.56 4.22
N VAL A 70 -12.79 -4.71 4.36
CA VAL A 70 -12.52 -3.62 3.41
C VAL A 70 -11.87 -4.18 2.15
N GLY A 71 -12.22 -3.63 0.98
CA GLY A 71 -11.46 -3.87 -0.24
C GLY A 71 -10.12 -3.17 -0.18
N GLY A 72 -9.01 -3.91 -0.31
CA GLY A 72 -7.69 -3.31 -0.41
C GLY A 72 -7.48 -2.62 -1.76
N LEU A 73 -6.51 -1.71 -1.86
CA LEU A 73 -6.26 -0.89 -3.05
C LEU A 73 -6.18 -1.69 -4.36
N PRO A 74 -5.49 -2.86 -4.44
CA PRO A 74 -5.48 -3.68 -5.65
C PRO A 74 -6.85 -4.17 -6.12
N SER A 75 -7.82 -4.33 -5.21
CA SER A 75 -9.18 -4.77 -5.56
C SER A 75 -10.03 -3.68 -6.20
N TRP A 76 -9.64 -2.42 -6.00
CA TRP A 76 -10.34 -1.27 -6.58
C TRP A 76 -9.88 -0.95 -8.00
N LEU A 77 -8.62 -1.23 -8.33
CA LEU A 77 -8.00 -0.84 -9.60
C LEU A 77 -8.33 -1.83 -10.72
N GLU A 78 -8.84 -1.32 -11.84
CA GLU A 78 -9.31 -2.07 -13.01
C GLU A 78 -8.79 -1.46 -14.32
N THR A 79 -8.87 -0.14 -14.48
CA THR A 79 -8.71 0.52 -15.79
C THR A 79 -7.26 0.59 -16.23
N ASN A 80 -6.37 1.12 -15.38
CA ASN A 80 -4.98 1.39 -15.75
C ASN A 80 -4.07 0.32 -15.13
N THR A 81 -4.00 -0.84 -15.77
CA THR A 81 -3.27 -2.00 -15.21
C THR A 81 -2.50 -2.77 -16.28
N VAL A 82 -1.27 -3.16 -15.94
CA VAL A 82 -0.44 -4.02 -16.79
C VAL A 82 -0.30 -5.37 -16.11
N LEU A 83 -1.12 -6.34 -16.55
CA LEU A 83 -1.15 -7.69 -16.01
C LEU A 83 -0.27 -8.65 -16.80
N GLY A 84 0.37 -9.58 -16.10
CA GLY A 84 1.04 -10.72 -16.71
C GLY A 84 0.05 -11.71 -17.33
N ALA A 85 0.56 -12.63 -18.15
CA ALA A 85 -0.28 -13.63 -18.81
C ALA A 85 -1.04 -14.52 -17.80
N GLY A 86 -2.36 -14.61 -18.00
CA GLY A 86 -3.26 -15.35 -17.11
C GLY A 86 -3.70 -14.58 -15.87
N GLY A 87 -3.23 -13.35 -15.67
CA GLY A 87 -3.76 -12.43 -14.67
C GLY A 87 -5.09 -11.83 -15.12
N ALA A 88 -5.93 -11.47 -14.16
CA ALA A 88 -7.20 -10.78 -14.43
C ALA A 88 -7.38 -9.61 -13.45
N VAL A 89 -7.91 -8.50 -13.97
CA VAL A 89 -8.26 -7.35 -13.14
C VAL A 89 -9.32 -7.71 -12.11
N GLY A 90 -9.25 -7.04 -10.96
CA GLY A 90 -10.34 -6.98 -10.02
C GLY A 90 -11.34 -5.91 -10.45
N GLY A 91 -11.92 -5.21 -9.49
CA GLY A 91 -12.73 -4.03 -9.77
C GLY A 91 -13.96 -3.94 -8.88
N PHE A 92 -14.60 -2.78 -8.94
CA PHE A 92 -15.86 -2.52 -8.25
C PHE A 92 -17.04 -3.04 -9.09
N ASP A 93 -17.79 -3.99 -8.54
CA ASP A 93 -19.01 -4.48 -9.16
C ASP A 93 -20.22 -3.64 -8.70
N PRO A 94 -20.85 -2.85 -9.59
CA PRO A 94 -21.99 -2.01 -9.23
C PRO A 94 -23.25 -2.81 -8.88
N GLY A 95 -23.35 -4.08 -9.30
CA GLY A 95 -24.48 -4.96 -8.99
C GLY A 95 -24.47 -5.46 -7.55
N THR A 96 -23.29 -5.76 -7.02
CA THR A 96 -23.10 -6.22 -5.63
C THR A 96 -22.70 -5.08 -4.68
N GLY A 97 -22.12 -4.00 -5.21
CA GLY A 97 -21.54 -2.92 -4.42
C GLY A 97 -20.24 -3.31 -3.71
N LEU A 98 -19.57 -4.36 -4.20
CA LEU A 98 -18.36 -4.94 -3.63
C LEU A 98 -17.19 -4.86 -4.63
N THR A 99 -15.97 -4.79 -4.11
CA THR A 99 -14.76 -5.00 -4.89
C THR A 99 -14.35 -6.46 -4.95
N VAL A 100 -13.88 -6.86 -6.12
CA VAL A 100 -13.28 -8.16 -6.40
C VAL A 100 -11.77 -8.01 -6.39
N ALA A 101 -11.07 -8.92 -5.69
CA ALA A 101 -9.61 -8.96 -5.72
C ALA A 101 -9.12 -9.30 -7.12
N TYR A 102 -8.02 -8.69 -7.55
CA TYR A 102 -7.43 -9.07 -8.83
C TYR A 102 -6.87 -10.50 -8.74
N THR A 103 -6.84 -11.21 -9.87
CA THR A 103 -6.28 -12.56 -9.95
C THR A 103 -4.82 -12.49 -10.38
N PRO A 104 -3.86 -12.95 -9.53
CA PRO A 104 -2.44 -12.97 -9.88
C PRO A 104 -2.16 -13.75 -11.17
N ALA A 105 -1.23 -13.23 -11.97
CA ALA A 105 -0.77 -13.92 -13.17
C ALA A 105 -0.09 -15.25 -12.84
N THR A 106 -0.03 -16.12 -13.85
CA THR A 106 0.60 -17.44 -13.71
C THR A 106 2.13 -17.38 -13.68
N ALA A 107 2.71 -16.30 -14.18
CA ALA A 107 4.14 -16.04 -14.18
C ALA A 107 4.42 -14.59 -13.77
N VAL A 108 5.45 -14.40 -12.95
CA VAL A 108 5.95 -13.09 -12.54
C VAL A 108 6.85 -12.51 -13.63
N SER A 109 6.86 -11.18 -13.78
CA SER A 109 7.66 -10.48 -14.79
C SER A 109 8.56 -9.43 -14.14
N ALA A 110 9.73 -9.17 -14.73
CA ALA A 110 10.56 -8.05 -14.31
C ALA A 110 9.79 -6.74 -14.52
N LEU A 111 9.94 -5.79 -13.59
CA LEU A 111 9.41 -4.44 -13.78
C LEU A 111 10.09 -3.81 -15.01
N SER A 112 9.29 -3.32 -15.96
CA SER A 112 9.78 -2.57 -17.12
C SER A 112 9.50 -1.08 -16.96
N GLU A 113 10.42 -0.23 -17.43
CA GLU A 113 10.14 1.20 -17.47
C GLU A 113 9.02 1.52 -18.46
N THR A 114 8.96 0.79 -19.58
CA THR A 114 7.88 0.92 -20.55
C THR A 114 6.52 0.70 -19.88
N ALA A 115 6.35 -0.33 -19.05
CA ALA A 115 5.09 -0.52 -18.31
C ALA A 115 4.75 0.64 -17.37
N VAL A 116 5.76 1.24 -16.70
CA VAL A 116 5.55 2.43 -15.86
C VAL A 116 5.08 3.62 -16.69
N ARG A 117 5.68 3.85 -17.87
CA ARG A 117 5.26 4.93 -18.78
C ARG A 117 3.87 4.69 -19.38
N ASP A 118 3.58 3.47 -19.80
CA ASP A 118 2.30 3.08 -20.38
C ASP A 118 1.17 3.31 -19.37
N VAL A 119 1.33 2.88 -18.12
CA VAL A 119 0.33 3.13 -17.06
C VAL A 119 0.16 4.62 -16.76
N VAL A 120 1.23 5.41 -16.80
CA VAL A 120 1.12 6.88 -16.61
C VAL A 120 0.38 7.52 -17.78
N GLU A 121 0.65 7.09 -19.01
CA GLU A 121 -0.09 7.54 -20.21
C GLU A 121 -1.58 7.18 -20.10
N GLU A 122 -1.91 5.96 -19.67
CA GLU A 122 -3.29 5.53 -19.45
C GLU A 122 -4.00 6.38 -18.39
N ILE A 123 -3.35 6.66 -17.26
CA ILE A 123 -3.89 7.55 -16.21
C ILE A 123 -4.13 8.95 -16.78
N TYR A 124 -3.18 9.49 -17.54
CA TYR A 124 -3.30 10.83 -18.13
C TYR A 124 -4.43 10.90 -19.16
N ASN A 125 -4.56 9.90 -20.02
CA ASN A 125 -5.65 9.80 -21.01
C ASN A 125 -7.03 9.69 -20.33
N ASN A 126 -7.10 9.09 -19.15
CA ASN A 126 -8.29 9.05 -18.32
C ASN A 126 -8.52 10.32 -17.47
N GLY A 127 -7.64 11.32 -17.59
CA GLY A 127 -7.75 12.63 -16.94
C GLY A 127 -7.21 12.71 -15.52
N GLY A 128 -6.45 11.71 -15.06
CA GLY A 128 -5.76 11.72 -13.77
C GLY A 128 -4.36 12.33 -13.85
N ASN A 129 -3.83 12.79 -12.72
CA ASN A 129 -2.47 13.33 -12.61
C ASN A 129 -1.69 12.57 -11.53
N ALA A 130 -1.12 11.41 -11.89
CA ALA A 130 -0.33 10.65 -10.95
C ALA A 130 0.93 11.40 -10.51
N THR A 131 1.19 11.42 -9.20
CA THR A 131 2.36 12.10 -8.61
C THR A 131 3.23 11.18 -7.76
N LYS A 132 2.70 10.02 -7.33
CA LYS A 132 3.41 9.08 -6.44
C LYS A 132 3.52 7.71 -7.09
N LEU A 133 4.73 7.15 -7.08
CA LEU A 133 4.97 5.74 -7.35
C LEU A 133 5.34 5.06 -6.04
N MET A 134 4.54 4.11 -5.58
CA MET A 134 4.75 3.40 -4.33
C MET A 134 4.97 1.90 -4.58
N THR A 135 6.03 1.34 -4.01
CA THR A 135 6.30 -0.10 -4.03
C THR A 135 7.26 -0.50 -2.90
N ILE A 136 7.62 -1.78 -2.83
CA ILE A 136 8.56 -2.29 -1.82
C ILE A 136 9.97 -1.70 -2.00
N PRO A 137 10.76 -1.51 -0.92
CA PRO A 137 12.04 -0.82 -0.99
C PRO A 137 13.06 -1.50 -1.92
N GLY A 138 13.03 -2.83 -2.00
CA GLY A 138 13.93 -3.61 -2.86
C GLY A 138 13.75 -3.30 -4.35
N LEU A 139 12.50 -3.12 -4.78
CA LEU A 139 12.16 -2.81 -6.17
C LEU A 139 12.43 -1.33 -6.48
N CYS A 140 12.14 -0.41 -5.54
CA CYS A 140 12.52 1.01 -5.68
C CYS A 140 14.02 1.18 -5.92
N ARG A 141 14.87 0.45 -5.18
CA ARG A 141 16.32 0.51 -5.36
C ARG A 141 16.74 0.08 -6.77
N LYS A 142 16.21 -1.04 -7.27
CA LYS A 142 16.51 -1.55 -8.62
C LYS A 142 16.03 -0.61 -9.72
N PHE A 143 14.84 -0.03 -9.55
CA PHE A 143 14.33 0.98 -10.47
C PHE A 143 15.24 2.22 -10.49
N SER A 144 15.69 2.71 -9.33
CA SER A 144 16.68 3.79 -9.27
C SER A 144 18.01 3.42 -9.92
N GLU A 145 18.54 2.22 -9.69
CA GLU A 145 19.79 1.74 -10.32
C GLU A 145 19.68 1.69 -11.85
N TYR A 146 18.54 1.23 -12.37
CA TYR A 146 18.24 1.21 -13.80
C TYR A 146 18.23 2.61 -14.41
N LEU A 147 17.60 3.58 -13.73
CA LEU A 147 17.56 4.99 -14.18
C LEU A 147 18.95 5.64 -14.24
N PHE A 148 19.89 5.25 -13.37
CA PHE A 148 21.27 5.78 -13.38
C PHE A 148 22.17 5.15 -14.45
N THR A 149 21.98 3.86 -14.75
CA THR A 149 22.90 3.09 -15.60
C THR A 149 22.60 3.23 -17.09
N SER A 150 21.33 3.50 -17.46
CA SER A 150 20.95 3.73 -18.85
C SER A 150 21.42 5.13 -19.31
N SER A 151 22.49 5.14 -20.10
CA SER A 151 23.21 6.34 -20.58
C SER A 151 22.36 7.41 -21.29
N ALA A 152 21.18 7.04 -21.80
CA ALA A 152 20.24 7.98 -22.44
C ALA A 152 19.35 8.75 -21.43
N ARG A 153 19.15 8.22 -20.22
CA ARG A 153 18.25 8.78 -19.19
C ARG A 153 18.94 9.78 -18.26
N VAL A 154 20.27 9.69 -18.17
CA VAL A 154 21.10 10.71 -17.52
C VAL A 154 20.99 12.05 -18.25
N ALA A 155 20.77 12.07 -19.57
CA ALA A 155 20.69 13.31 -20.35
C ALA A 155 19.46 14.17 -20.02
N THR A 156 18.30 13.57 -19.73
CA THR A 156 17.09 14.31 -19.34
C THR A 156 17.14 14.84 -17.90
N LEU A 157 17.81 14.11 -16.99
CA LEU A 157 18.13 14.60 -15.64
C LEU A 157 19.09 15.80 -15.66
N MET A 158 19.98 15.88 -16.65
CA MET A 158 20.97 16.97 -16.82
C MET A 158 20.41 18.19 -17.55
N SER A 159 19.28 18.08 -18.25
CA SER A 159 18.64 19.22 -18.93
C SER A 159 17.70 20.01 -18.02
N ASP A 160 17.10 19.36 -17.01
CA ASP A 160 16.22 20.01 -16.03
C ASP A 160 16.99 20.62 -14.83
N GLN A 161 18.07 19.96 -14.41
CA GLN A 161 19.04 20.57 -13.50
C GLN A 161 20.22 21.08 -14.33
N GLY A 162 20.31 22.39 -14.59
CA GLY A 162 21.48 23.04 -15.21
C GLY A 162 22.78 22.92 -14.39
N LYS A 163 23.20 21.70 -14.05
CA LYS A 163 24.31 21.37 -13.16
C LYS A 163 25.09 20.20 -13.76
N SER A 164 26.39 20.44 -13.89
CA SER A 164 27.45 19.52 -14.32
C SER A 164 27.28 18.09 -13.79
N ALA A 165 27.68 17.12 -14.63
CA ALA A 165 27.64 15.68 -14.39
C ALA A 165 28.21 15.24 -13.02
N GLU A 166 29.13 16.01 -12.44
CA GLU A 166 29.71 15.74 -11.11
C GLU A 166 28.71 15.83 -9.94
N LYS A 167 27.64 16.64 -10.05
CA LYS A 167 26.63 16.74 -8.98
C LYS A 167 25.57 15.64 -9.02
N ALA A 168 25.32 15.04 -10.19
CA ALA A 168 24.44 13.89 -10.30
C ALA A 168 25.09 12.64 -9.67
N THR A 169 26.41 12.47 -9.82
CA THR A 169 27.17 11.38 -9.17
C THR A 169 27.20 11.51 -7.64
N ALA A 170 26.99 12.71 -7.08
CA ALA A 170 26.91 12.94 -5.64
C ALA A 170 25.53 12.61 -5.02
N LEU A 171 24.49 12.42 -5.85
CA LEU A 171 23.16 11.97 -5.44
C LEU A 171 23.03 10.49 -5.80
N GLY A 172 23.49 9.59 -4.92
CA GLY A 172 23.49 8.13 -5.16
C GLY A 172 22.11 7.44 -5.18
N SER A 173 21.03 8.16 -5.46
CA SER A 173 19.65 7.64 -5.58
C SER A 173 18.78 8.61 -6.39
N VAL A 174 18.02 8.11 -7.36
CA VAL A 174 16.97 8.87 -8.06
C VAL A 174 15.68 8.61 -7.30
N ASN A 175 15.16 9.65 -6.65
CA ASN A 175 13.88 9.57 -5.95
C ASN A 175 12.71 10.13 -6.78
N VAL A 176 12.99 10.67 -7.96
CA VAL A 176 12.00 11.31 -8.84
C VAL A 176 12.19 10.77 -10.25
N PHE A 177 11.13 10.26 -10.85
CA PHE A 177 11.09 9.82 -12.24
C PHE A 177 10.30 10.84 -13.07
N VAL A 178 10.94 11.39 -14.10
CA VAL A 178 10.30 12.36 -15.01
C VAL A 178 9.70 11.61 -16.19
N THR A 179 8.39 11.73 -16.33
CA THR A 179 7.59 11.18 -17.43
C THR A 179 7.21 12.31 -18.38
N ASP A 180 6.71 11.97 -19.57
CA ASP A 180 6.22 12.95 -20.55
C ASP A 180 4.98 13.72 -20.06
N PHE A 181 4.31 13.21 -19.01
CA PHE A 181 3.06 13.74 -18.44
C PHE A 181 3.24 14.42 -17.07
N GLY A 182 4.45 14.40 -16.51
CA GLY A 182 4.74 14.97 -15.19
C GLY A 182 5.84 14.23 -14.43
N THR A 183 5.99 14.55 -13.15
CA THR A 183 7.01 13.96 -12.26
C THR A 183 6.38 13.00 -11.26
N LEU A 184 6.95 11.79 -11.16
CA LEU A 184 6.58 10.78 -10.16
C LEU A 184 7.62 10.72 -9.05
N ASP A 185 7.19 10.93 -7.81
CA ASP A 185 8.04 10.68 -6.64
C ASP A 185 7.99 9.20 -6.26
N ILE A 186 9.16 8.57 -6.19
CA ILE A 186 9.32 7.17 -5.81
C ILE A 186 9.31 7.07 -4.28
N VAL A 187 8.28 6.44 -3.72
CA VAL A 187 8.07 6.27 -2.28
C VAL A 187 8.23 4.80 -1.90
N PRO A 188 9.32 4.41 -1.22
CA PRO A 188 9.50 3.04 -0.76
C PRO A 188 8.60 2.74 0.45
N ASN A 189 7.69 1.78 0.29
CA ASN A 189 6.83 1.29 1.37
C ASN A 189 7.28 -0.08 1.89
N ARG A 190 7.80 -0.12 3.11
CA ARG A 190 8.24 -1.37 3.77
C ARG A 190 7.10 -2.24 4.31
N LEU A 191 5.89 -1.68 4.47
CA LEU A 191 4.72 -2.36 5.04
C LEU A 191 3.83 -2.96 3.95
N GLN A 192 4.07 -2.58 2.69
CA GLN A 192 3.45 -3.22 1.56
C GLN A 192 3.85 -4.71 1.52
N GLN A 193 2.84 -5.58 1.52
CA GLN A 193 3.04 -7.02 1.53
C GLN A 193 3.57 -7.48 0.16
N LYS A 194 4.42 -8.50 0.19
CA LYS A 194 4.73 -9.29 -1.00
C LYS A 194 3.55 -10.22 -1.25
N GLN A 195 3.23 -10.44 -2.51
CA GLN A 195 2.20 -11.37 -2.88
C GLN A 195 2.80 -12.75 -3.10
N THR A 196 2.20 -13.74 -2.45
CA THR A 196 2.49 -15.13 -2.77
C THR A 196 1.68 -15.48 -4.00
N THR A 197 2.36 -15.52 -5.15
CA THR A 197 1.78 -16.02 -6.40
C THR A 197 1.52 -17.52 -6.27
N ALA A 198 0.68 -18.11 -7.13
CA ALA A 198 0.57 -19.58 -7.21
C ALA A 198 1.89 -20.24 -7.72
N ALA A 199 2.78 -19.44 -8.30
CA ALA A 199 4.15 -19.80 -8.63
C ALA A 199 5.08 -19.72 -7.41
N ALA A 200 6.24 -20.37 -7.48
CA ALA A 200 7.19 -20.47 -6.36
C ALA A 200 7.83 -19.13 -5.91
N ASP A 201 7.62 -18.05 -6.66
CA ASP A 201 8.24 -16.75 -6.44
C ASP A 201 7.25 -15.74 -5.84
N ASP A 202 7.68 -15.10 -4.76
CA ASP A 202 7.01 -13.92 -4.20
C ASP A 202 7.07 -12.78 -5.22
N SER A 203 5.96 -12.07 -5.42
CA SER A 203 5.85 -10.89 -6.29
C SER A 203 5.51 -9.62 -5.50
N ALA A 204 5.61 -8.47 -6.15
CA ALA A 204 5.22 -7.18 -5.59
C ALA A 204 4.34 -6.40 -6.56
N ILE A 205 3.55 -5.49 -6.01
CA ILE A 205 2.74 -4.54 -6.79
C ILE A 205 3.48 -3.20 -6.85
N VAL A 206 3.48 -2.56 -8.01
CA VAL A 206 3.83 -1.15 -8.13
C VAL A 206 2.55 -0.34 -8.28
N PHE A 207 2.34 0.60 -7.38
CA PHE A 207 1.19 1.51 -7.42
C PHE A 207 1.62 2.85 -7.99
N ILE A 208 0.83 3.39 -8.91
CA ILE A 208 0.98 4.73 -9.45
C ILE A 208 -0.27 5.51 -9.05
N LEU A 209 -0.10 6.46 -8.14
CA LEU A 209 -1.18 7.05 -7.36
C LEU A 209 -1.25 8.56 -7.51
N ASP A 210 -2.48 9.04 -7.44
CA ASP A 210 -2.82 10.44 -7.25
C ASP A 210 -3.43 10.60 -5.85
N PRO A 211 -2.68 11.13 -4.86
CA PRO A 211 -3.16 11.21 -3.47
C PRO A 211 -4.45 12.04 -3.29
N GLU A 212 -4.85 12.86 -4.25
CA GLU A 212 -6.08 13.67 -4.16
C GLU A 212 -7.36 12.81 -4.21
N TYR A 213 -7.31 11.64 -4.86
CA TYR A 213 -8.49 10.76 -5.06
C TYR A 213 -8.53 9.53 -4.14
N LEU A 214 -7.64 9.46 -3.15
CA LEU A 214 -7.60 8.40 -2.14
C LEU A 214 -7.82 8.96 -0.74
N GLU A 215 -8.77 8.39 -0.01
CA GLU A 215 -8.97 8.74 1.40
C GLU A 215 -9.24 7.50 2.27
N LEU A 216 -8.89 7.60 3.55
CA LEU A 216 -9.29 6.64 4.57
C LEU A 216 -10.47 7.24 5.34
N CYS A 217 -11.63 6.59 5.23
CA CYS A 217 -12.82 6.95 5.99
C CYS A 217 -12.83 6.21 7.32
N TYR A 218 -13.13 6.91 8.41
CA TYR A 218 -13.26 6.31 9.74
C TYR A 218 -14.69 6.45 10.24
N LEU A 219 -15.38 5.32 10.45
CA LEU A 219 -16.66 5.32 11.15
C LEU A 219 -16.43 5.53 12.66
N LYS A 220 -15.38 4.89 13.19
CA LYS A 220 -14.85 5.15 14.53
C LYS A 220 -13.34 5.24 14.45
N GLY A 221 -12.80 6.41 14.80
CA GLY A 221 -11.36 6.61 14.87
C GLY A 221 -10.69 5.74 15.94
N TYR A 222 -9.36 5.79 15.96
CA TYR A 222 -8.55 5.06 16.94
C TYR A 222 -8.95 5.40 18.37
N ARG A 223 -9.44 4.40 19.11
CA ARG A 223 -9.83 4.52 20.51
C ARG A 223 -9.20 3.43 21.36
N THR A 224 -9.05 3.71 22.65
CA THR A 224 -8.58 2.75 23.65
C THR A 224 -9.62 2.68 24.76
N ASP A 225 -10.27 1.53 24.89
CA ASP A 225 -11.31 1.29 25.87
C ASP A 225 -10.77 0.35 26.97
N PRO A 226 -10.96 0.67 28.26
CA PRO A 226 -10.63 -0.24 29.34
C PRO A 226 -11.60 -1.42 29.36
N LEU A 227 -11.08 -2.64 29.37
CA LEU A 227 -11.87 -3.85 29.51
C LEU A 227 -12.05 -4.22 30.98
N ALA A 228 -13.05 -5.08 31.26
CA ALA A 228 -13.27 -5.61 32.59
C ALA A 228 -11.99 -6.29 33.13
N LYS A 229 -11.73 -6.08 34.43
CA LYS A 229 -10.62 -6.71 35.13
C LYS A 229 -10.81 -8.22 35.15
N THR A 230 -9.81 -8.98 34.71
CA THR A 230 -9.83 -10.45 34.77
C THR A 230 -8.77 -10.97 35.74
N GLY A 231 -9.22 -11.32 36.94
CA GLY A 231 -8.32 -11.69 38.04
C GLY A 231 -7.38 -10.52 38.43
N LEU A 232 -6.08 -10.80 38.53
CA LEU A 232 -5.04 -9.82 38.88
C LEU A 232 -4.42 -9.12 37.65
N ALA A 233 -5.25 -8.78 36.65
CA ALA A 233 -4.79 -8.13 35.43
C ALA A 233 -5.69 -6.97 35.00
N GLU A 234 -5.06 -5.91 34.47
CA GLU A 234 -5.71 -4.83 33.74
C GLU A 234 -5.65 -5.14 32.24
N ASN A 235 -6.80 -4.99 31.57
CA ASN A 235 -6.96 -5.24 30.14
C ASN A 235 -7.39 -3.94 29.45
N ARG A 236 -6.83 -3.66 28.28
CA ARG A 236 -7.25 -2.55 27.41
C ARG A 236 -7.40 -3.04 25.98
N GLN A 237 -8.47 -2.61 25.33
CA GLN A 237 -8.72 -2.87 23.92
C GLN A 237 -8.49 -1.59 23.13
N MET A 238 -7.73 -1.69 22.05
CA MET A 238 -7.58 -0.64 21.07
C MET A 238 -8.32 -1.08 19.81
N SER A 239 -9.20 -0.22 19.28
CA SER A 239 -9.98 -0.53 18.09
C SER A 239 -10.05 0.67 17.14
N VAL A 240 -10.23 0.37 15.86
CA VAL A 240 -10.53 1.33 14.80
C VAL A 240 -11.52 0.67 13.83
N ASP A 241 -12.45 1.46 13.34
CA ASP A 241 -13.44 1.06 12.33
C ASP A 241 -13.26 1.99 11.13
N TRP A 242 -12.87 1.42 9.99
CA TRP A 242 -12.36 2.16 8.85
C TRP A 242 -12.71 1.51 7.52
N SER A 243 -12.63 2.30 6.45
CA SER A 243 -12.74 1.88 5.06
C SER A 243 -11.75 2.66 4.20
N LEU A 244 -11.25 2.03 3.14
CA LEU A 244 -10.58 2.71 2.03
C LEU A 244 -11.65 3.26 1.10
N VAL A 245 -11.49 4.51 0.66
CA VAL A 245 -12.37 5.15 -0.32
C VAL A 245 -11.51 5.57 -1.50
N VAL A 246 -11.87 5.04 -2.66
CA VAL A 246 -11.25 5.39 -3.95
C VAL A 246 -12.29 6.21 -4.70
N ASN A 247 -12.10 7.53 -4.74
CA ASN A 247 -13.08 8.45 -5.34
C ASN A 247 -13.13 8.30 -6.86
N THR A 248 -11.97 8.17 -7.48
CA THR A 248 -11.81 8.00 -8.92
C THR A 248 -10.75 6.93 -9.18
N GLU A 249 -11.18 5.70 -9.43
CA GLU A 249 -10.31 4.56 -9.74
C GLU A 249 -9.34 4.85 -10.89
N LYS A 250 -9.85 5.50 -11.95
CA LYS A 250 -9.09 5.83 -13.17
C LYS A 250 -7.97 6.85 -12.97
N ALA A 251 -7.91 7.53 -11.83
CA ALA A 251 -6.80 8.44 -11.50
C ALA A 251 -5.57 7.69 -10.98
N HIS A 252 -5.66 6.36 -10.85
CA HIS A 252 -4.62 5.50 -10.31
C HIS A 252 -4.33 4.36 -11.27
N GLY A 253 -3.20 3.70 -11.07
CA GLY A 253 -2.85 2.50 -11.80
C GLY A 253 -2.01 1.55 -10.97
N MET A 254 -1.95 0.30 -11.43
CA MET A 254 -1.10 -0.72 -10.82
C MET A 254 -0.38 -1.56 -11.85
N ILE A 255 0.83 -1.97 -11.50
CA ILE A 255 1.59 -3.02 -12.19
C ILE A 255 1.77 -4.16 -11.18
N PRO A 256 0.86 -5.15 -11.17
CA PRO A 256 0.98 -6.32 -10.30
C PRO A 256 2.08 -7.29 -10.78
N ASP A 257 2.28 -8.35 -10.00
CA ASP A 257 3.09 -9.52 -10.35
C ASP A 257 4.55 -9.21 -10.76
N CYS A 258 5.11 -8.14 -10.22
CA CYS A 258 6.50 -7.74 -10.45
C CYS A 258 7.46 -8.63 -9.64
N ASP A 259 8.39 -9.28 -10.32
CA ASP A 259 9.48 -10.00 -9.68
C ASP A 259 10.51 -9.01 -9.12
N PHE A 260 10.67 -9.02 -7.79
CA PHE A 260 11.65 -8.17 -7.12
C PHE A 260 13.06 -8.77 -7.10
N THR A 261 13.27 -9.96 -7.62
CA THR A 261 14.57 -10.64 -7.73
C THR A 261 15.23 -10.42 -9.10
N ALA A 262 14.46 -10.26 -10.17
CA ALA A 262 14.94 -9.82 -11.49
C ALA A 262 15.41 -8.36 -11.54
N GLU A 263 16.27 -8.02 -12.51
CA GLU A 263 16.66 -6.64 -12.81
C GLU A 263 15.56 -5.92 -13.59
N VAL A 264 15.46 -4.60 -13.40
CA VAL A 264 14.49 -3.77 -14.14
C VAL A 264 14.91 -3.71 -15.61
N VAL A 265 13.93 -3.84 -16.50
CA VAL A 265 14.14 -3.85 -17.95
C VAL A 265 13.60 -2.56 -18.60
N ALA A 266 13.95 -2.35 -19.86
CA ALA A 266 13.42 -1.24 -20.66
C ALA A 266 11.92 -1.38 -20.87
#